data_AF-A0A1Y6LVN7-F1
#
_entry.id   AF-A0A1Y6LVN7-F1
#
_cell.length_a   1.000
_cell.length_b   1.000
_cell.length_c   1.000
_cell.angle_alpha   90.00
_cell.angle_beta   90.00
_cell.angle_gamma   90.00
#
_symmetry.space_group_name_H-M   'P 1'
#
loop_
_entity.id
_entity.type
_entity.pdbx_description
1 polymer ?
#
loop_
_entity_poly.entity_id
_entity_poly.type
_entity_poly.pdbx_seq_one_letter_code
_entity_poly.pdbx_strand_id
1 'polypeptide(L)'
;MGGPNLEVFKFGMYIMFPIGFMYYFGINLDSRFAVPDFWPKRDETHQIPFEREEIAEELARLKQRRLAARARRLAIEEMGGSVEHTEHQEAQREQPRSEILEATKLVDEEGRKVEGVKGWFGWGK
;
A
#
# COMPACT_ATOMS: atom_id res chain seq x y z
N MET A 1 36.58 -2.82 -39.75
CA MET A 1 35.12 -2.94 -39.99
C MET A 1 34.82 -4.41 -40.18
N GLY A 2 34.23 -5.07 -39.18
CA GLY A 2 33.82 -6.47 -39.31
C GLY A 2 32.73 -6.55 -40.38
N GLY A 3 32.94 -7.41 -41.38
CA GLY A 3 32.10 -7.50 -42.58
C GLY A 3 30.64 -7.89 -42.29
N PRO A 4 29.83 -8.15 -43.34
CA PRO A 4 28.38 -8.33 -43.26
C PRO A 4 27.89 -9.37 -42.23
N ASN A 5 28.73 -10.33 -41.85
CA ASN A 5 28.43 -11.32 -40.81
C ASN A 5 28.20 -10.70 -39.42
N LEU A 6 28.88 -9.59 -39.10
CA LEU A 6 28.71 -8.91 -37.82
C LEU A 6 27.38 -8.14 -37.75
N GLU A 7 26.93 -7.62 -38.89
CA GLU A 7 25.63 -6.97 -39.01
C GLU A 7 24.50 -7.98 -38.82
N VAL A 8 24.58 -9.14 -39.46
CA VAL A 8 23.58 -10.22 -39.31
C VAL A 8 23.49 -10.71 -37.86
N PHE A 9 24.61 -10.83 -37.14
CA PHE A 9 24.59 -11.14 -35.72
C PHE A 9 23.89 -10.05 -34.89
N LYS A 10 24.19 -8.77 -35.17
CA LYS A 10 23.56 -7.64 -34.48
C LYS A 10 22.06 -7.59 -34.73
N PHE A 11 21.62 -7.81 -35.98
CA PHE A 11 20.21 -7.92 -36.35
C PHE A 11 19.52 -9.10 -35.67
N GLY A 12 20.17 -10.27 -35.65
CA GLY A 12 19.67 -11.45 -34.95
C GLY A 12 19.50 -11.21 -33.46
N MET A 13 20.47 -10.58 -32.80
CA MET A 13 20.39 -10.21 -31.39
C MET A 13 19.27 -9.21 -31.11
N TYR A 14 19.09 -8.18 -31.95
CA TYR A 14 18.02 -7.20 -31.78
C TYR A 14 16.62 -7.76 -32.01
N ILE A 15 16.47 -8.84 -32.78
CA ILE A 15 15.19 -9.54 -32.96
C ILE A 15 14.99 -10.55 -31.82
N MET A 16 16.01 -11.33 -31.48
CA MET A 16 15.91 -12.40 -30.48
C MET A 16 15.76 -11.86 -29.06
N PHE A 17 16.42 -10.74 -28.73
CA PHE A 17 16.34 -10.13 -27.40
C PHE A 17 14.92 -9.73 -26.99
N PRO A 18 14.17 -8.90 -27.76
CA PRO A 18 12.79 -8.54 -27.38
C PRO A 18 11.85 -9.73 -27.42
N ILE A 19 12.00 -10.65 -28.39
CA ILE A 19 11.16 -11.85 -28.48
C ILE A 19 11.40 -12.77 -27.29
N GLY A 20 12.66 -13.02 -26.92
CA GLY A 20 13.02 -13.85 -25.78
C GLY A 20 12.60 -13.23 -24.45
N PHE A 21 12.80 -11.93 -24.29
CA PHE A 21 12.34 -11.19 -23.11
C PHE A 21 10.81 -11.25 -22.96
N MET A 22 10.09 -11.04 -24.06
CA MET A 22 8.62 -11.14 -24.09
C MET A 22 8.13 -12.58 -23.93
N TYR A 23 8.88 -13.59 -24.39
CA TYR A 23 8.52 -14.99 -24.15
C TYR A 23 8.71 -15.36 -22.69
N TYR A 24 9.81 -14.93 -22.06
CA TYR A 24 10.09 -15.25 -20.66
C TYR A 24 9.13 -14.53 -19.70
N PHE A 25 8.91 -13.23 -19.89
CA PHE A 25 8.07 -12.42 -19.00
C PHE A 25 6.61 -12.32 -19.45
N GLY A 26 6.33 -12.37 -20.75
CA GLY A 26 5.00 -12.04 -21.30
C GLY A 26 3.98 -13.17 -21.32
N ILE A 27 4.40 -14.45 -21.30
CA ILE A 27 3.45 -15.58 -21.30
C ILE A 27 2.96 -15.97 -19.89
N ASN A 28 3.55 -15.41 -18.84
CA ASN A 28 3.28 -15.74 -17.43
C ASN A 28 3.17 -14.49 -16.55
N LEU A 29 2.56 -13.42 -17.06
CA LEU A 29 2.33 -12.19 -16.29
C LEU A 29 1.35 -12.46 -15.14
N ASP A 30 0.26 -13.17 -15.43
CA ASP A 30 -0.83 -13.36 -14.47
C ASP A 30 -0.38 -14.16 -13.23
N SER A 31 0.36 -15.26 -13.41
CA SER A 31 0.84 -16.07 -12.30
C SER A 31 1.98 -15.42 -11.48
N ARG A 32 2.73 -14.48 -12.06
CA ARG A 32 3.85 -13.81 -11.39
C ARG A 32 3.48 -12.47 -10.77
N PHE A 33 2.43 -11.82 -11.25
CA PHE A 33 2.00 -10.51 -10.78
C PHE A 33 0.60 -10.50 -10.15
N ALA A 34 -0.14 -11.62 -10.17
CA ALA A 34 -1.35 -11.72 -9.38
C ALA A 34 -1.00 -11.79 -7.89
N VAL A 35 -1.47 -10.80 -7.14
CA VAL A 35 -1.46 -10.83 -5.69
C VAL A 35 -2.71 -11.62 -5.26
N PRO A 36 -2.56 -12.84 -4.69
CA PRO A 36 -3.70 -13.54 -4.13
C PRO A 36 -4.28 -12.71 -2.98
N ASP A 37 -5.60 -12.66 -2.88
CA ASP A 37 -6.31 -11.89 -1.85
C ASP A 37 -5.99 -10.37 -1.86
N PHE A 38 -5.74 -9.78 -3.05
CA PHE A 38 -5.53 -8.34 -3.19
C PHE A 38 -6.65 -7.48 -2.59
N TRP A 39 -7.90 -7.95 -2.72
CA TRP A 39 -9.06 -7.26 -2.16
C TRP A 39 -9.37 -7.83 -0.76
N PRO A 40 -9.62 -6.96 0.25
CA PRO A 40 -10.08 -7.40 1.56
C PRO A 40 -11.28 -8.32 1.41
N LYS A 41 -11.27 -9.42 2.16
CA LYS A 41 -12.36 -10.39 2.09
C LYS A 41 -13.64 -9.73 2.60
N ARG A 42 -14.80 -10.18 2.12
CA ARG A 42 -16.09 -9.63 2.58
C ARG A 42 -16.28 -9.76 4.09
N ASP A 43 -15.69 -10.79 4.68
CA ASP A 43 -15.70 -11.03 6.13
C ASP A 43 -14.81 -10.06 6.91
N GLU A 44 -13.81 -9.46 6.26
CA GLU A 44 -12.94 -8.41 6.83
C GLU A 44 -13.55 -7.01 6.65
N THR A 45 -14.64 -6.90 5.89
CA THR A 45 -15.35 -5.65 5.69
C THR A 45 -16.39 -5.47 6.78
N HIS A 46 -16.51 -4.26 7.32
CA HIS A 46 -17.52 -3.93 8.31
C HIS A 46 -18.94 -4.17 7.75
N GLN A 47 -19.63 -5.20 8.25
CA GLN A 47 -21.01 -5.48 7.86
C GLN A 47 -21.94 -4.49 8.56
N ILE A 48 -22.81 -3.84 7.78
CA ILE A 48 -23.80 -2.92 8.32
C ILE A 48 -24.99 -3.78 8.78
N PRO A 49 -25.50 -3.60 10.01
CA PRO A 49 -26.67 -4.32 10.48
C PRO A 49 -27.89 -3.98 9.61
N PHE A 50 -28.63 -4.99 9.17
CA PHE A 50 -29.79 -4.83 8.28
C PHE A 50 -31.12 -4.87 9.04
N GLU A 51 -31.14 -5.47 10.23
CA GLU A 51 -32.34 -5.62 11.04
C GLU A 51 -32.60 -4.39 11.92
N ARG A 52 -33.88 -4.03 12.10
CA ARG A 52 -34.29 -2.79 12.80
C ARG A 52 -33.86 -2.75 14.26
N GLU A 53 -33.90 -3.89 14.93
CA GLU A 53 -33.53 -4.02 16.34
C GLU A 53 -32.03 -3.85 16.54
N GLU A 54 -31.24 -4.53 15.69
CA GLU A 54 -29.77 -4.43 15.66
C GLU A 54 -29.30 -3.01 15.33
N ILE A 55 -29.97 -2.33 14.40
CA ILE A 55 -29.71 -0.91 14.09
C ILE A 55 -29.94 -0.02 15.32
N ALA A 56 -31.01 -0.27 16.08
CA ALA A 56 -31.33 0.53 17.27
C ALA A 56 -30.28 0.33 18.37
N GLU A 57 -29.81 -0.90 18.56
CA GLU A 57 -28.75 -1.25 19.50
C GLU A 57 -27.41 -0.62 19.12
N GLU A 58 -26.98 -0.76 17.86
CA GLU A 58 -25.73 -0.17 17.38
C GLU A 58 -25.81 1.37 17.42
N LEU A 59 -26.98 1.96 17.14
CA LEU A 59 -27.19 3.40 17.31
C LEU A 59 -27.08 3.85 18.78
N ALA A 60 -27.59 3.05 19.72
CA ALA A 60 -27.44 3.34 21.15
C ALA A 60 -25.97 3.27 21.58
N ARG A 61 -25.24 2.23 21.14
CA ARG A 61 -23.80 2.08 21.35
C ARG A 61 -23.01 3.27 20.79
N LEU A 62 -23.31 3.71 19.56
CA LEU A 62 -22.67 4.86 18.93
C LEU A 62 -22.96 6.17 19.67
N LYS A 63 -24.19 6.38 20.15
CA LYS A 63 -24.54 7.53 20.98
C LYS A 63 -23.74 7.55 22.28
N GLN A 64 -23.62 6.42 22.96
CA GLN A 64 -22.82 6.29 24.18
C GLN A 64 -21.34 6.58 23.91
N ARG A 65 -20.77 6.01 22.84
CA ARG A 65 -19.39 6.28 22.41
C ARG A 65 -19.15 7.77 22.16
N ARG A 66 -20.09 8.45 21.50
CA ARG A 66 -20.02 9.89 21.23
C ARG A 66 -20.07 10.73 22.52
N LEU A 67 -20.96 10.38 23.45
CA LEU A 67 -21.06 11.09 24.73
C LEU A 67 -19.79 10.89 25.57
N ALA A 68 -19.23 9.68 25.60
CA ALA A 68 -17.98 9.38 26.28
C ALA A 68 -16.79 10.15 25.67
N ALA A 69 -16.68 10.18 24.34
CA ALA A 69 -15.65 10.96 23.64
C ALA A 69 -15.77 12.46 23.96
N ARG A 70 -17.00 13.00 23.96
CA ARG A 70 -17.25 14.40 24.33
C ARG A 70 -16.85 14.68 25.78
N ALA A 71 -17.19 13.80 26.72
CA ALA A 71 -16.81 13.95 28.13
C ALA A 71 -15.28 13.93 28.32
N ARG A 72 -14.57 13.05 27.60
CA ARG A 72 -13.10 13.01 27.59
C ARG A 72 -12.50 14.32 27.07
N ARG A 73 -13.03 14.86 25.97
CA ARG A 73 -12.58 16.14 25.41
C ARG A 73 -12.73 17.29 26.40
N LEU A 74 -13.90 17.39 27.05
CA LEU A 74 -14.16 18.41 28.06
C LEU A 74 -13.23 18.28 29.27
N ALA A 75 -12.99 17.05 29.76
CA ALA A 75 -12.08 16.82 30.87
C ALA A 75 -10.61 17.21 30.55
N ILE A 76 -10.16 16.97 29.30
CA ILE A 76 -8.82 17.38 28.84
C ILE A 76 -8.72 18.90 28.73
N GLU A 77 -9.78 19.55 28.23
CA GLU A 77 -9.87 21.02 28.13
C GLU A 77 -9.87 21.69 29.52
N GLU A 78 -10.59 21.12 30.49
CA GLU A 78 -10.58 21.57 31.89
C GLU A 78 -9.20 21.43 32.56
N MET A 79 -8.42 20.41 32.18
CA MET A 79 -7.04 20.23 32.64
C MET A 79 -6.02 21.10 31.87
N GLY A 80 -6.46 21.95 30.95
CA GLY A 80 -5.61 22.86 30.18
C GLY A 80 -4.77 22.18 29.08
N GLY A 81 -5.12 20.95 28.68
CA GLY A 81 -4.45 20.21 27.62
C GLY A 81 -5.02 20.52 26.23
N SER A 82 -4.18 20.48 25.19
CA SER A 82 -4.63 20.60 23.79
C SER A 82 -5.16 19.25 23.26
N VAL A 83 -6.39 19.25 22.75
CA VAL A 83 -7.12 18.02 22.34
C VAL A 83 -6.57 17.41 21.04
N GLU A 84 -6.00 18.21 20.14
CA GLU A 84 -5.63 17.75 18.79
C GLU A 84 -4.46 16.75 18.75
N HIS A 85 -3.45 16.91 19.60
CA HIS A 85 -2.27 16.04 19.54
C HIS A 85 -2.47 14.66 20.19
N THR A 86 -3.35 14.56 21.19
CA THR A 86 -3.61 13.31 21.90
C THR A 86 -4.46 12.34 21.06
N GLU A 87 -5.48 12.84 20.34
CA GLU A 87 -6.37 12.00 19.52
C GLU A 87 -5.63 11.33 18.35
N HIS A 88 -4.70 12.03 17.69
CA HIS A 88 -3.92 11.46 16.58
C HIS A 88 -2.94 10.36 17.03
N GLN A 89 -2.34 10.48 18.21
CA GLN A 89 -1.47 9.43 18.77
C GLN A 89 -2.26 8.20 19.21
N GLU A 90 -3.43 8.39 19.84
CA GLU A 90 -4.28 7.27 20.28
C GLU A 90 -4.90 6.53 19.11
N ALA A 91 -5.39 7.24 18.08
CA ALA A 91 -5.94 6.63 16.87
C ALA A 91 -4.89 5.82 16.09
N GLN A 92 -3.62 6.26 16.07
CA GLN A 92 -2.52 5.51 15.47
C GLN A 92 -2.13 4.25 16.27
N ARG A 93 -2.41 4.23 17.58
CA ARG A 93 -2.17 3.07 18.44
C ARG A 93 -3.30 2.04 18.39
N GLU A 94 -4.55 2.49 18.29
CA GLU A 94 -5.72 1.60 18.20
C GLU A 94 -5.90 0.99 16.80
N GLN A 95 -5.49 1.71 15.75
CA GLN A 95 -5.51 1.24 14.37
C GLN A 95 -4.12 1.38 13.76
N PRO A 96 -3.17 0.48 14.07
CA PRO A 96 -1.91 0.44 13.35
C PRO A 96 -2.24 0.32 11.86
N ARG A 97 -1.66 1.20 11.02
CA ARG A 97 -1.88 1.19 9.56
C ARG A 97 -1.76 -0.24 9.07
N SER A 98 -2.82 -0.74 8.43
CA SER A 98 -2.89 -2.10 7.91
C SER A 98 -1.59 -2.48 7.20
N GLU A 99 -1.01 -3.60 7.60
CA GLU A 99 0.24 -4.21 7.13
C GLU A 99 0.37 -4.25 5.59
N ILE A 100 -0.74 -4.13 4.86
CA ILE A 100 -0.83 -3.96 3.40
C ILE A 100 0.09 -2.83 2.88
N LEU A 101 0.15 -1.70 3.58
CA LEU A 101 1.05 -0.59 3.20
C LEU A 101 2.52 -0.87 3.53
N GLU A 102 2.79 -1.76 4.48
CA GLU A 102 4.15 -2.22 4.81
C GLU A 102 4.61 -3.28 3.81
N ALA A 103 3.72 -4.17 3.36
CA ALA A 103 3.97 -5.14 2.29
C ALA A 103 4.30 -4.50 0.94
N THR A 104 3.90 -3.23 0.73
CA THR A 104 4.21 -2.47 -0.48
C THR A 104 5.58 -1.77 -0.42
N LYS A 105 6.22 -1.71 0.76
CA LYS A 105 7.61 -1.24 0.86
C LYS A 105 8.53 -2.39 0.46
N LEU A 106 9.25 -2.20 -0.64
CA LEU A 106 10.36 -3.08 -1.01
C LEU A 106 11.38 -3.06 0.13
N VAL A 107 11.47 -4.17 0.85
CA VAL A 107 12.52 -4.41 1.85
C VAL A 107 13.68 -5.05 1.12
N ASP A 108 14.79 -4.31 0.98
CA ASP A 108 16.06 -4.90 0.61
C ASP A 108 16.59 -5.71 1.81
N GLU A 109 16.98 -6.97 1.58
CA GLU A 109 17.39 -7.93 2.61
C GLU A 109 18.63 -7.51 3.44
N GLU A 110 19.28 -6.39 3.13
CA GLU A 110 20.56 -6.00 3.75
C GLU A 110 20.53 -4.70 4.59
N GLY A 111 19.35 -4.12 4.89
CA GLY A 111 19.24 -3.02 5.85
C GLY A 111 20.04 -1.74 5.48
N ARG A 112 20.39 -1.58 4.20
CA ARG A 112 21.11 -0.41 3.70
C ARG A 112 20.12 0.52 2.99
N LYS A 113 20.01 1.76 3.47
CA LYS A 113 19.22 2.81 2.80
C LYS A 113 19.72 2.96 1.37
N VAL A 114 18.88 2.61 0.39
CA VAL A 114 19.15 2.91 -1.01
C VAL A 114 18.95 4.41 -1.17
N GLU A 115 20.06 5.15 -1.21
CA GLU A 115 20.04 6.52 -1.70
C GLU A 115 19.48 6.49 -3.12
N GLY A 116 18.48 7.35 -3.35
CA GLY A 116 17.70 7.38 -4.57
C GLY A 116 18.59 7.28 -5.80
N VAL A 117 18.31 6.28 -6.63
CA VAL A 117 18.91 6.10 -7.94
C VAL A 117 18.79 7.42 -8.69
N LYS A 118 19.92 8.09 -8.87
CA LYS A 118 20.04 9.34 -9.59
C LYS A 118 19.74 9.06 -11.06
N GLY A 119 18.46 9.18 -11.39
CA GLY A 119 17.93 8.86 -12.72
C GLY A 119 18.60 9.69 -13.81
N TRP A 120 18.78 9.04 -14.96
CA TRP A 120 18.79 9.44 -16.38
C TRP A 120 18.91 10.92 -16.86
N PHE A 121 18.88 11.93 -16.00
CA PHE A 121 19.00 13.36 -16.35
C PHE A 121 20.47 13.83 -16.39
N GLY A 122 21.30 13.16 -17.19
CA GLY A 122 22.75 13.44 -17.24
C GLY A 122 23.39 13.44 -18.63
N TRP A 123 22.61 13.46 -19.71
CA TRP A 123 23.14 13.52 -21.08
C TRP A 123 22.50 14.70 -21.83
N GLY A 124 23.16 15.84 -21.78
CA GLY A 124 22.65 17.08 -22.36
C GLY A 124 23.52 18.28 -22.01
N LYS A 125 24.84 18.15 -22.19
CA LYS A 125 25.75 19.29 -22.28
C LYS A 125 26.89 18.95 -23.23
#